data_AF-A0A442HH96-F1
#
_entry.id   AF-A0A442HH96-F1
#
_cell.length_a   1.000
_cell.length_b   1.000
_cell.length_c   1.000
_cell.angle_alpha   90.00
_cell.angle_beta   90.00
_cell.angle_gamma   90.00
#
_symmetry.space_group_name_H-M   'P 1'
#
loop_
_entity.id
_entity.type
_entity.pdbx_description
1 polymer ?
#
loop_
_entity_poly.entity_id
_entity_poly.type
_entity_poly.pdbx_seq_one_letter_code
_entity_poly.pdbx_strand_id
1 'polypeptide(L)'
;MRRSHVTTVSLLAALTLAACTNAKDVLEPSAIAPQSTQAVPKGGTGTTATPTTPATTAQPSPTAQPSAPAQSATATVPPAKSAAVIARTRLQVAPIVGASVEAATPLTAELQTRAKQRGITLAGSAGQTPTHVLKGYFSTMSEGKDTTVIYVWDVYDPAGNRLHRINGQHKAPSVNDSEGWAAVAPETMQAIADQTIDQFAAWLGGQAG
;
A
#
# COMPACT_ATOMS: atom_id res chain seq x y z
N MET A 1 -8.72 -69.63 2.50
CA MET A 1 -9.31 -69.00 1.29
C MET A 1 -9.74 -67.60 1.72
N ARG A 2 -9.36 -66.44 1.17
CA ARG A 2 -8.78 -65.96 -0.10
C ARG A 2 -7.97 -64.69 0.28
N ARG A 3 -6.66 -64.65 0.04
CA ARG A 3 -5.95 -64.09 -1.14
C ARG A 3 -5.75 -62.56 -1.06
N SER A 4 -4.59 -62.19 -0.53
CA SER A 4 -3.90 -60.93 -0.80
C SER A 4 -2.98 -61.14 -2.00
N HIS A 5 -3.14 -60.38 -3.07
CA HIS A 5 -2.14 -60.28 -4.13
C HIS A 5 -1.86 -58.80 -4.42
N VAL A 6 -0.68 -58.39 -4.01
CA VAL A 6 -0.03 -57.12 -4.32
C VAL A 6 0.35 -57.15 -5.79
N THR A 7 -0.11 -56.18 -6.57
CA THR A 7 0.34 -55.99 -7.95
C THR A 7 0.26 -54.51 -8.28
N THR A 8 1.37 -53.79 -8.14
CA THR A 8 1.59 -52.63 -9.01
C THR A 8 3.07 -52.42 -9.25
N VAL A 9 3.44 -52.70 -10.50
CA VAL A 9 4.71 -52.43 -11.16
C VAL A 9 4.96 -50.92 -11.12
N SER A 10 6.03 -50.47 -10.46
CA SER A 10 6.52 -49.10 -10.60
C SER A 10 7.56 -49.07 -11.71
N LEU A 11 7.15 -48.62 -12.89
CA LEU A 11 8.04 -48.32 -14.00
C LEU A 11 8.64 -46.93 -13.79
N LEU A 12 9.97 -46.87 -13.69
CA LEU A 12 10.77 -45.64 -13.69
C LEU A 12 10.48 -44.83 -14.97
N ALA A 13 10.04 -43.58 -14.80
CA ALA A 13 10.13 -42.56 -15.84
C ALA A 13 11.07 -41.45 -15.34
N ALA A 14 12.31 -41.48 -15.82
CA ALA A 14 13.26 -40.40 -15.68
C ALA A 14 12.86 -39.27 -16.66
N LEU A 15 12.35 -38.15 -16.14
CA LEU A 15 12.27 -36.91 -16.91
C LEU A 15 13.51 -36.07 -16.58
N THR A 16 14.47 -36.07 -17.50
CA THR A 16 15.58 -35.12 -17.52
C THR A 16 15.05 -33.76 -17.98
N LEU A 17 14.89 -32.83 -17.04
CA LEU A 17 14.64 -31.42 -17.36
C LEU A 17 15.93 -30.80 -17.91
N ALA A 18 15.90 -30.47 -19.20
CA ALA A 18 16.87 -29.62 -19.86
C ALA A 18 16.76 -28.19 -19.31
N ALA A 19 17.72 -27.77 -18.49
CA ALA A 19 17.90 -26.37 -18.10
C ALA A 19 18.88 -25.69 -19.07
N CYS A 20 18.34 -24.94 -20.03
CA CYS A 20 19.10 -23.98 -20.84
C CYS A 20 18.46 -22.60 -20.68
N THR A 21 19.07 -21.69 -19.92
CA THR A 21 19.88 -20.61 -20.54
C THR A 21 20.29 -19.51 -19.54
N ASN A 22 21.60 -19.33 -19.48
CA ASN A 22 22.42 -18.15 -19.21
C ASN A 22 21.83 -16.93 -18.48
N ALA A 23 22.18 -16.82 -17.20
CA ALA A 23 22.27 -15.56 -16.47
C ALA A 23 23.69 -14.98 -16.59
N LYS A 24 24.03 -14.35 -17.73
CA LYS A 24 25.28 -13.59 -17.90
C LYS A 24 25.13 -12.58 -19.05
N ASP A 25 24.45 -11.45 -18.85
CA ASP A 25 24.72 -10.20 -19.58
C ASP A 25 23.84 -9.01 -19.12
N VAL A 26 23.98 -8.50 -17.88
CA VAL A 26 23.57 -7.11 -17.57
C VAL A 26 24.42 -6.56 -16.42
N LEU A 27 25.74 -6.61 -16.55
CA LEU A 27 26.65 -5.80 -15.74
C LEU A 27 27.78 -5.33 -16.65
N GLU A 28 27.49 -4.32 -17.46
CA GLU A 28 28.53 -3.40 -17.94
C GLU A 28 28.47 -2.11 -17.12
N PRO A 29 29.47 -1.84 -16.26
CA PRO A 29 29.74 -0.53 -15.72
C PRO A 29 30.96 0.03 -16.45
N SER A 30 30.75 0.79 -17.53
CA SER A 30 31.81 1.64 -18.09
C SER A 30 31.22 2.73 -18.98
N ALA A 31 31.28 3.97 -18.50
CA ALA A 31 31.78 5.15 -19.22
C ALA A 31 31.26 6.45 -18.57
N ILE A 32 31.86 6.84 -17.44
CA ILE A 32 31.81 8.25 -17.00
C ILE A 32 32.90 8.96 -17.80
N ALA A 33 32.51 9.65 -18.86
CA ALA A 33 33.35 10.61 -19.56
C ALA A 33 33.08 12.02 -19.00
N PRO A 34 34.11 12.80 -18.60
CA PRO A 34 33.93 14.21 -18.27
C PRO A 34 33.84 15.02 -19.56
N GLN A 35 32.67 15.57 -19.86
CA GLN A 35 32.53 16.57 -20.91
C GLN A 35 32.83 17.96 -20.34
N SER A 36 33.87 18.58 -20.89
CA SER A 36 34.22 19.97 -20.69
C SER A 36 33.48 20.88 -21.68
N THR A 37 33.19 22.09 -21.19
CA THR A 37 33.01 23.35 -21.95
C THR A 37 31.63 23.64 -22.54
N GLN A 38 30.90 24.56 -21.90
CA GLN A 38 30.20 25.61 -22.66
C GLN A 38 30.22 26.95 -21.91
N ALA A 39 30.45 28.00 -22.70
CA ALA A 39 30.93 29.30 -22.30
C ALA A 39 29.83 30.26 -21.83
N VAL A 40 30.28 31.23 -21.04
CA VAL A 40 29.54 32.37 -20.49
C VAL A 40 29.47 33.50 -21.53
N PRO A 41 28.34 34.22 -21.66
CA PRO A 41 28.37 35.61 -22.06
C PRO A 41 27.95 36.52 -20.90
N LYS A 42 28.86 37.43 -20.56
CA LYS A 42 28.70 38.55 -19.63
C LYS A 42 28.46 39.82 -20.43
N GLY A 43 27.39 40.53 -20.12
CA GLY A 43 27.15 41.93 -20.49
C GLY A 43 25.84 42.40 -19.85
N GLY A 44 25.73 43.52 -19.17
CA GLY A 44 26.67 44.53 -18.72
C GLY A 44 25.95 45.32 -17.62
N THR A 45 26.62 45.59 -16.51
CA THR A 45 26.06 46.36 -15.38
C THR A 45 26.39 47.83 -15.56
N GLY A 46 25.40 48.63 -15.92
CA GLY A 46 25.44 50.09 -15.88
C GLY A 46 24.66 50.62 -14.68
N THR A 47 25.39 51.32 -13.81
CA THR A 47 25.04 52.59 -13.14
C THR A 47 23.79 52.70 -12.25
N THR A 48 24.11 52.92 -10.98
CA THR A 48 23.39 53.58 -9.90
C THR A 48 23.01 55.03 -10.23
N ALA A 49 21.76 55.45 -9.97
CA ALA A 49 21.43 56.76 -9.37
C ALA A 49 19.94 56.88 -8.98
N THR A 50 19.74 57.41 -7.77
CA THR A 50 18.56 57.93 -7.05
C THR A 50 17.32 58.41 -7.82
N PRO A 51 16.11 58.34 -7.21
CA PRO A 51 15.03 59.25 -7.54
C PRO A 51 14.63 60.17 -6.36
N THR A 52 14.66 61.48 -6.63
CA THR A 52 13.89 62.54 -5.98
C THR A 52 12.41 62.47 -6.37
N THR A 53 11.53 62.75 -5.40
CA THR A 53 10.07 62.99 -5.52
C THR A 53 9.78 64.39 -6.11
N PRO A 54 8.52 64.87 -6.28
CA PRO A 54 7.31 64.31 -6.92
C PRO A 54 6.73 65.28 -8.00
N ALA A 55 5.88 64.79 -8.91
CA ALA A 55 4.89 65.66 -9.57
C ALA A 55 3.59 64.91 -9.91
N THR A 56 2.54 65.39 -9.28
CA THR A 56 1.09 65.20 -9.47
C THR A 56 0.65 65.27 -10.93
N THR A 57 -0.34 64.44 -11.34
CA THR A 57 -1.66 64.83 -11.91
C THR A 57 -2.50 63.59 -12.34
N ALA A 58 -3.72 63.50 -11.77
CA ALA A 58 -5.01 62.96 -12.25
C ALA A 58 -5.20 61.53 -12.86
N GLN A 59 -6.00 60.71 -12.14
CA GLN A 59 -7.24 59.94 -12.49
C GLN A 59 -7.29 59.05 -13.78
N PRO A 60 -7.98 57.87 -13.87
CA PRO A 60 -9.02 57.25 -13.00
C PRO A 60 -8.80 55.77 -12.59
N SER A 61 -9.59 55.35 -11.58
CA SER A 61 -9.99 53.99 -11.12
C SER A 61 -9.34 52.72 -11.74
N PRO A 62 -8.75 51.81 -10.92
CA PRO A 62 -8.36 50.48 -11.39
C PRO A 62 -9.53 49.50 -11.35
N THR A 63 -9.94 49.06 -12.53
CA THR A 63 -10.69 47.82 -12.74
C THR A 63 -9.81 46.62 -12.35
N ALA A 64 -10.34 45.78 -11.47
CA ALA A 64 -10.01 44.37 -11.20
C ALA A 64 -8.64 43.85 -11.70
N GLN A 65 -7.68 43.76 -10.78
CA GLN A 65 -6.47 42.96 -10.94
C GLN A 65 -6.82 41.46 -10.76
N PRO A 66 -6.44 40.56 -11.68
CA PRO A 66 -6.63 39.12 -11.49
C PRO A 66 -5.81 38.65 -10.30
N SER A 67 -6.51 38.15 -9.28
CA SER A 67 -5.97 37.46 -8.12
C SER A 67 -5.09 36.28 -8.55
N ALA A 68 -4.02 36.07 -7.78
CA ALA A 68 -3.11 34.93 -7.82
C ALA A 68 -3.81 33.57 -8.04
N PRO A 69 -3.11 32.58 -8.64
CA PRO A 69 -3.67 31.26 -8.89
C PRO A 69 -4.24 30.69 -7.60
N ALA A 70 -5.52 30.34 -7.66
CA ALA A 70 -6.24 29.63 -6.61
C ALA A 70 -5.41 28.42 -6.18
N GLN A 71 -4.95 28.43 -4.93
CA GLN A 71 -4.58 27.22 -4.24
C GLN A 71 -5.77 26.28 -4.35
N SER A 72 -5.56 25.12 -4.97
CA SER A 72 -6.55 24.06 -5.11
C SER A 72 -7.21 23.81 -3.76
N ALA A 73 -8.45 24.28 -3.61
CA ALA A 73 -9.27 23.91 -2.47
C ALA A 73 -9.42 22.39 -2.51
N THR A 74 -8.92 21.72 -1.48
CA THR A 74 -9.28 20.33 -1.20
C THR A 74 -10.79 20.28 -1.01
N ALA A 75 -11.52 19.95 -2.07
CA ALA A 75 -12.95 19.72 -2.01
C ALA A 75 -13.20 18.62 -0.96
N THR A 76 -13.79 18.99 0.17
CA THR A 76 -14.15 18.02 1.21
C THR A 76 -15.30 17.17 0.64
N VAL A 77 -15.05 15.88 0.43
CA VAL A 77 -16.06 14.95 -0.09
C VAL A 77 -17.25 14.91 0.87
N PRO A 78 -18.50 15.09 0.40
CA PRO A 78 -19.67 14.98 1.26
C PRO A 78 -19.75 13.59 1.91
N PRO A 79 -19.94 13.48 3.24
CA PRO A 79 -19.89 12.22 3.98
C PRO A 79 -20.88 11.16 3.45
N ALA A 80 -22.00 11.60 2.86
CA ALA A 80 -22.99 10.72 2.25
C ALA A 80 -22.46 9.94 1.04
N LYS A 81 -21.57 10.53 0.23
CA LYS A 81 -20.99 9.85 -0.94
C LYS A 81 -20.04 8.73 -0.51
N SER A 82 -19.16 9.01 0.44
CA SER A 82 -18.24 8.03 1.01
C SER A 82 -18.99 6.85 1.67
N ALA A 83 -20.06 7.14 2.42
CA ALA A 83 -20.91 6.10 3.01
C ALA A 83 -21.57 5.20 1.95
N ALA A 84 -22.01 5.76 0.82
CA ALA A 84 -22.59 4.98 -0.28
C ALA A 84 -21.57 4.05 -0.95
N VAL A 85 -20.32 4.51 -1.14
CA VAL A 85 -19.23 3.67 -1.67
C VAL A 85 -18.91 2.50 -0.72
N ILE A 86 -18.83 2.79 0.58
CA ILE A 86 -18.60 1.76 1.60
C ILE A 86 -19.74 0.73 1.60
N ALA A 87 -21.00 1.17 1.55
CA ALA A 87 -22.16 0.26 1.53
C ALA A 87 -22.22 -0.66 0.30
N ARG A 88 -21.68 -0.22 -0.85
CA ARG A 88 -21.57 -1.03 -2.07
C ARG A 88 -20.37 -1.98 -2.04
N THR A 89 -19.43 -1.78 -1.12
CA THR A 89 -18.22 -2.60 -1.04
C THR A 89 -18.53 -4.00 -0.53
N ARG A 90 -18.13 -4.99 -1.33
CA ARG A 90 -18.01 -6.40 -0.96
C ARG A 90 -16.54 -6.76 -0.86
N LEU A 91 -16.04 -6.99 0.35
CA LEU A 91 -14.66 -7.33 0.64
C LEU A 91 -14.47 -8.84 0.78
N GLN A 92 -13.49 -9.41 0.08
CA GLN A 92 -12.99 -10.74 0.33
C GLN A 92 -11.59 -10.65 0.92
N VAL A 93 -11.35 -11.31 2.05
CA VAL A 93 -10.00 -11.45 2.62
C VAL A 93 -9.44 -12.79 2.12
N ALA A 94 -8.31 -12.73 1.42
CA ALA A 94 -7.58 -13.92 0.98
C ALA A 94 -6.79 -14.54 2.14
N PRO A 95 -6.34 -15.80 2.02
CA PRO A 95 -5.44 -16.40 3.00
C PRO A 95 -4.20 -15.54 3.24
N ILE A 96 -3.83 -15.39 4.51
CA ILE A 96 -2.68 -14.58 4.94
C ILE A 96 -1.39 -15.33 4.63
N VAL A 97 -0.40 -14.62 4.09
CA VAL A 97 0.92 -15.17 3.76
C VAL A 97 1.95 -14.65 4.76
N GLY A 98 2.82 -15.55 5.24
CA GLY A 98 3.98 -15.21 6.08
C GLY A 98 3.70 -15.19 7.58
N ALA A 99 2.43 -15.15 8.01
CA ALA A 99 2.01 -15.32 9.41
C ALA A 99 1.76 -16.79 9.78
N SER A 100 2.01 -17.14 11.04
CA SER A 100 1.54 -18.43 11.58
C SER A 100 0.01 -18.46 11.62
N VAL A 101 -0.59 -19.65 11.59
CA VAL A 101 -2.05 -19.81 11.69
C VAL A 101 -2.57 -19.24 13.01
N GLU A 102 -1.82 -19.42 14.09
CA GLU A 102 -2.16 -18.93 15.42
C GLU A 102 -2.20 -17.39 15.46
N ALA A 103 -1.22 -16.71 14.85
CA ALA A 103 -1.22 -15.25 14.76
C ALA A 103 -2.27 -14.71 13.75
N ALA A 104 -2.51 -15.43 12.65
CA ALA A 104 -3.47 -15.02 11.62
C ALA A 104 -4.94 -15.17 12.05
N THR A 105 -5.22 -16.05 13.01
CA THR A 105 -6.58 -16.30 13.52
C THR A 105 -7.22 -15.05 14.16
N PRO A 106 -6.62 -14.40 15.19
CA PRO A 106 -7.18 -13.19 15.78
C PRO A 106 -7.24 -12.02 14.77
N LEU A 107 -6.24 -11.89 13.89
CA LEU A 107 -6.25 -10.91 12.80
C LEU A 107 -7.50 -11.06 11.91
N THR A 108 -7.76 -12.28 11.43
CA THR A 108 -8.86 -12.54 10.49
C THR A 108 -10.22 -12.35 11.17
N ALA A 109 -10.37 -12.80 12.41
CA ALA A 109 -11.59 -12.59 13.19
C ALA A 109 -11.87 -11.09 13.36
N GLU A 110 -10.86 -10.31 13.71
CA GLU A 110 -11.04 -8.87 13.93
C GLU A 110 -11.29 -8.11 12.62
N LEU A 111 -10.60 -8.46 11.53
CA LEU A 111 -10.91 -7.90 10.20
C LEU A 111 -12.38 -8.07 9.84
N GLN A 112 -12.97 -9.23 10.13
CA GLN A 112 -14.38 -9.49 9.86
C GLN A 112 -15.30 -8.66 10.76
N THR A 113 -14.98 -8.56 12.05
CA THR A 113 -15.72 -7.75 13.02
C THR A 113 -15.71 -6.28 12.63
N ARG A 114 -14.53 -5.71 12.38
CA ARG A 114 -14.34 -4.31 12.01
C ARG A 114 -14.95 -3.96 10.67
N ALA A 115 -14.82 -4.83 9.67
CA ALA A 115 -15.46 -4.62 8.37
C ALA A 115 -16.98 -4.44 8.54
N LYS A 116 -17.63 -5.32 9.30
CA LYS A 116 -19.07 -5.22 9.59
C LYS A 116 -19.42 -3.95 10.36
N GLN A 117 -18.64 -3.59 11.37
CA GLN A 117 -18.84 -2.34 12.14
C GLN A 117 -18.73 -1.08 11.27
N ARG A 118 -17.86 -1.11 10.24
CA ARG A 118 -17.73 -0.03 9.26
C ARG A 118 -18.76 -0.09 8.13
N GLY A 119 -19.68 -1.06 8.13
CA GLY A 119 -20.70 -1.22 7.09
C GLY A 119 -20.19 -1.87 5.80
N ILE A 120 -18.98 -2.44 5.81
CA ILE A 120 -18.40 -3.19 4.69
C ILE A 120 -18.96 -4.61 4.73
N THR A 121 -19.54 -5.05 3.62
CA THR A 121 -20.05 -6.42 3.52
C THR A 121 -18.93 -7.39 3.14
N LEU A 122 -18.91 -8.59 3.74
CA LEU A 122 -17.93 -9.63 3.42
C LEU A 122 -18.48 -10.61 2.37
N ALA A 123 -17.72 -10.82 1.30
CA ALA A 123 -18.14 -11.65 0.17
C ALA A 123 -18.30 -13.15 0.53
N GLY A 124 -17.42 -13.66 1.40
CA GLY A 124 -17.43 -15.06 1.84
C GLY A 124 -18.65 -15.46 2.69
N SER A 125 -19.38 -14.49 3.24
CA SER A 125 -20.55 -14.75 4.09
C SER A 125 -21.86 -14.97 3.30
N ALA A 126 -21.87 -14.72 1.99
CA ALA A 126 -23.10 -14.69 1.20
C ALA A 126 -22.98 -15.30 -0.21
N GLY A 127 -21.88 -15.99 -0.54
CA GLY A 127 -21.63 -16.48 -1.89
C GLY A 127 -21.60 -15.37 -2.95
N GLN A 128 -21.35 -14.13 -2.51
CA GLN A 128 -21.39 -12.95 -3.35
C GLN A 128 -20.05 -12.76 -4.06
N THR A 129 -20.09 -12.28 -5.30
CA THR A 129 -18.88 -11.87 -6.01
C THR A 129 -18.22 -10.71 -5.26
N PRO A 130 -16.93 -10.79 -4.90
CA PRO A 130 -16.23 -9.68 -4.28
C PRO A 130 -16.15 -8.50 -5.24
N THR A 131 -16.17 -7.29 -4.69
CA THR A 131 -15.77 -6.07 -5.41
C THR A 131 -14.30 -5.74 -5.18
N HIS A 132 -13.78 -6.19 -4.03
CA HIS A 132 -12.42 -5.94 -3.60
C HIS A 132 -11.88 -7.23 -2.97
N VAL A 133 -10.66 -7.61 -3.33
CA VAL A 133 -9.94 -8.73 -2.74
C VAL A 133 -8.72 -8.19 -2.00
N LEU A 134 -8.63 -8.48 -0.71
CA LEU A 134 -7.58 -8.05 0.19
C LEU A 134 -6.59 -9.19 0.41
N LYS A 135 -5.34 -9.01 0.01
CA LYS A 135 -4.26 -10.01 0.13
C LYS A 135 -3.18 -9.50 1.08
N GLY A 136 -2.88 -10.28 2.12
CA GLY A 136 -1.99 -9.88 3.21
C GLY A 136 -0.67 -10.63 3.22
N TYR A 137 0.41 -9.89 3.41
CA TYR A 137 1.78 -10.37 3.54
C TYR A 137 2.38 -9.84 4.83
N PHE A 138 2.89 -10.75 5.66
CA PHE A 138 3.28 -10.45 7.02
C PHE A 138 4.65 -11.02 7.34
N SER A 139 5.41 -10.30 8.16
CA SER A 139 6.65 -10.78 8.76
C SER A 139 6.79 -10.26 10.18
N THR A 140 7.68 -10.89 10.94
CA THR A 140 8.02 -10.49 12.31
C THR A 140 9.51 -10.27 12.44
N MET A 141 9.89 -9.31 13.27
CA MET A 141 11.25 -9.09 13.73
C MET A 141 11.20 -8.91 15.25
N SER A 142 11.96 -9.70 15.99
CA SER A 142 12.07 -9.58 17.46
C SER A 142 13.38 -8.90 17.80
N GLU A 143 13.34 -7.94 18.72
CA GLU A 143 14.49 -7.17 19.17
C GLU A 143 14.39 -6.92 20.68
N GLY A 144 15.25 -7.58 21.45
CA GLY A 144 15.24 -7.49 22.90
C GLY A 144 13.95 -8.00 23.50
N LYS A 145 13.15 -7.10 24.08
CA LYS A 145 11.87 -7.41 24.74
C LYS A 145 10.65 -7.04 23.90
N ASP A 146 10.87 -6.66 22.65
CA ASP A 146 9.82 -6.22 21.74
C ASP A 146 9.78 -7.07 20.47
N THR A 147 8.59 -7.28 19.93
CA THR A 147 8.37 -7.84 18.59
C THR A 147 7.67 -6.83 17.70
N THR A 148 8.21 -6.64 16.51
CA THR A 148 7.61 -5.84 15.45
C THR A 148 7.00 -6.74 14.40
N VAL A 149 5.69 -6.58 14.17
CA VAL A 149 4.99 -7.16 13.03
C VAL A 149 5.01 -6.15 11.89
N ILE A 150 5.51 -6.55 10.72
CA ILE A 150 5.51 -5.74 9.50
C ILE A 150 4.46 -6.35 8.57
N TYR A 151 3.62 -5.51 7.98
CA TYR A 151 2.52 -5.96 7.15
C TYR A 151 2.38 -5.13 5.87
N VAL A 152 2.00 -5.82 4.81
CA VAL A 152 1.61 -5.25 3.52
C VAL A 152 0.32 -5.91 3.09
N TRP A 153 -0.64 -5.08 2.71
CA TRP A 153 -1.91 -5.47 2.14
C TRP A 153 -2.03 -4.89 0.74
N ASP A 154 -2.34 -5.74 -0.22
CA ASP A 154 -2.69 -5.33 -1.57
C ASP A 154 -4.20 -5.51 -1.78
N VAL A 155 -4.84 -4.45 -2.29
CA VAL A 155 -6.26 -4.43 -2.64
C VAL A 155 -6.38 -4.62 -4.15
N TYR A 156 -7.15 -5.62 -4.56
CA TYR A 156 -7.39 -5.94 -5.97
C TYR A 156 -8.86 -5.79 -6.34
N ASP A 157 -9.11 -5.46 -7.60
CA ASP A 157 -10.44 -5.62 -8.21
C ASP A 157 -10.70 -7.10 -8.59
N PRO A 158 -11.92 -7.46 -9.03
CA PRO A 158 -12.24 -8.83 -9.42
C PRO A 158 -11.53 -9.30 -10.70
N ALA A 159 -10.98 -8.38 -11.49
CA ALA A 159 -10.19 -8.68 -12.68
C ALA A 159 -8.71 -8.96 -12.35
N GLY A 160 -8.28 -8.75 -11.11
CA GLY A 160 -6.92 -8.97 -10.65
C GLY A 160 -6.00 -7.75 -10.79
N ASN A 161 -6.54 -6.57 -11.07
CA ASN A 161 -5.75 -5.34 -11.07
C ASN A 161 -5.55 -4.85 -9.63
N ARG A 162 -4.32 -4.49 -9.27
CA ARG A 162 -4.05 -3.89 -7.96
C ARG A 162 -4.55 -2.44 -7.95
N LEU A 163 -5.52 -2.16 -7.10
CA LEU A 163 -6.13 -0.85 -6.91
C LEU A 163 -5.38 0.00 -5.89
N HIS A 164 -4.93 -0.63 -4.80
CA HIS A 164 -4.35 0.08 -3.67
C HIS A 164 -3.41 -0.80 -2.86
N ARG A 165 -2.55 -0.17 -2.05
CA ARG A 165 -1.67 -0.84 -1.10
C ARG A 165 -1.72 -0.13 0.24
N ILE A 166 -1.96 -0.92 1.28
CA ILE A 166 -1.87 -0.51 2.68
C ILE A 166 -0.63 -1.21 3.25
N ASN A 167 0.19 -0.50 4.00
CA ASN A 167 1.35 -1.08 4.66
C ASN A 167 1.57 -0.43 6.01
N GLY A 168 2.33 -1.12 6.86
CA GLY A 168 2.64 -0.61 8.17
C GLY A 168 3.47 -1.58 8.98
N GLN A 169 3.78 -1.13 10.19
CA GLN A 169 4.45 -1.93 11.20
C GLN A 169 3.80 -1.68 12.55
N HIS A 170 3.76 -2.71 13.39
CA HIS A 170 3.25 -2.63 14.74
C HIS A 170 4.25 -3.26 15.69
N LYS A 171 4.82 -2.43 16.58
CA LYS A 171 5.79 -2.87 17.59
C LYS A 171 5.06 -3.01 18.92
N ALA A 172 5.21 -4.15 19.57
CA ALA A 172 4.62 -4.46 20.87
C ALA A 172 5.61 -5.25 21.74
N PRO A 173 5.46 -5.27 23.07
CA PRO A 173 6.23 -6.16 23.92
C PRO A 173 6.07 -7.62 23.50
N SER A 174 7.17 -8.38 23.49
CA SER A 174 7.13 -9.82 23.27
C SER A 174 6.40 -10.52 24.40
N VAL A 175 5.59 -11.52 24.09
CA VAL A 175 4.98 -12.38 25.12
C VAL A 175 5.87 -13.59 25.42
N ASN A 176 5.83 -14.05 26.67
CA ASN A 176 6.45 -15.31 27.12
C ASN A 176 7.94 -15.46 26.78
N ASP A 177 8.71 -14.37 26.74
CA ASP A 177 10.13 -14.36 26.35
C ASP A 177 10.41 -15.16 25.06
N SER A 178 9.44 -15.14 24.13
CA SER A 178 9.49 -15.87 22.86
C SER A 178 9.97 -14.96 21.72
N GLU A 179 10.26 -15.57 20.57
CA GLU A 179 10.72 -14.87 19.36
C GLU A 179 9.81 -15.15 18.16
N GLY A 180 9.80 -14.24 17.19
CA GLY A 180 9.04 -14.38 15.94
C GLY A 180 7.53 -14.37 16.18
N TRP A 181 6.80 -15.27 15.53
CA TRP A 181 5.33 -15.30 15.64
C TRP A 181 4.81 -15.70 17.03
N ALA A 182 5.55 -16.51 17.79
CA ALA A 182 5.16 -16.92 19.14
C ALA A 182 5.26 -15.76 20.15
N ALA A 183 6.02 -14.71 19.82
CA ALA A 183 6.19 -13.51 20.62
C ALA A 183 5.07 -12.47 20.40
N VAL A 184 4.24 -12.65 19.37
CA VAL A 184 3.18 -11.71 19.00
C VAL A 184 1.92 -12.00 19.81
N ALA A 185 1.52 -11.06 20.67
CA ALA A 185 0.25 -11.12 21.38
C ALA A 185 -0.96 -11.09 20.42
N PRO A 186 -2.07 -11.80 20.73
CA PRO A 186 -3.30 -11.73 19.93
C PRO A 186 -3.82 -10.29 19.72
N GLU A 187 -3.68 -9.44 20.74
CA GLU A 187 -4.12 -8.04 20.74
C GLU A 187 -3.34 -7.21 19.72
N THR A 188 -2.05 -7.53 19.50
CA THR A 188 -1.24 -6.89 18.46
C THR A 188 -1.83 -7.14 17.07
N MET A 189 -2.25 -8.38 16.80
CA MET A 189 -2.86 -8.75 15.52
C MET A 189 -4.26 -8.15 15.35
N GLN A 190 -5.03 -8.04 16.42
CA GLN A 190 -6.33 -7.33 16.42
C GLN A 190 -6.13 -5.84 16.13
N ALA A 191 -5.17 -5.18 16.75
CA ALA A 191 -4.86 -3.78 16.51
C ALA A 191 -4.45 -3.52 15.04
N ILE A 192 -3.69 -4.45 14.43
CA ILE A 192 -3.36 -4.36 13.00
C ILE A 192 -4.61 -4.49 12.13
N ALA A 193 -5.56 -5.37 12.48
CA ALA A 193 -6.82 -5.49 11.76
C ALA A 193 -7.64 -4.20 11.82
N ASP A 194 -7.75 -3.59 13.01
CA ASP A 194 -8.42 -2.30 13.21
C ASP A 194 -7.83 -1.23 12.31
N GLN A 195 -6.50 -1.06 12.35
CA GLN A 195 -5.78 -0.11 11.53
C GLN A 195 -5.95 -0.38 10.03
N THR A 196 -5.97 -1.65 9.63
CA THR A 196 -6.13 -2.04 8.23
C THR A 196 -7.52 -1.65 7.70
N ILE A 197 -8.59 -1.94 8.45
CA ILE A 197 -9.95 -1.61 8.04
C ILE A 197 -10.19 -0.10 8.05
N ASP A 198 -9.61 0.62 9.01
CA ASP A 198 -9.73 2.08 9.07
C ASP A 198 -9.03 2.74 7.87
N GLN A 199 -7.82 2.28 7.50
CA GLN A 199 -7.13 2.75 6.29
C GLN A 199 -7.88 2.37 5.01
N PHE A 200 -8.43 1.16 4.95
CA PHE A 200 -9.22 0.71 3.81
C PHE A 200 -10.50 1.56 3.62
N ALA A 201 -11.23 1.83 4.71
CA ALA A 201 -12.43 2.67 4.68
C ALA A 201 -12.10 4.13 4.32
N ALA A 202 -10.99 4.67 4.81
CA ALA A 202 -10.51 6.00 4.44
C ALA A 202 -10.18 6.08 2.94
N TRP A 203 -9.48 5.08 2.40
CA TRP A 203 -9.21 4.99 0.97
C TRP A 203 -10.49 4.94 0.14
N LEU A 204 -11.45 4.09 0.50
CA LEU A 204 -12.77 4.04 -0.16
C LEU A 204 -13.49 5.39 -0.12
N GLY A 205 -13.42 6.11 1.00
CA GLY A 205 -14.02 7.43 1.15
C GLY A 205 -13.39 8.48 0.25
N GLY A 206 -12.07 8.40 0.03
CA GLY A 206 -11.33 9.27 -0.90
C GLY A 206 -11.63 8.98 -2.38
N GLN A 207 -12.05 7.76 -2.73
CA GLN A 207 -12.50 7.42 -4.09
C GLN A 207 -13.87 8.05 -4.45
N ALA A 208 -14.62 8.56 -3.47
CA ALA A 208 -15.94 9.15 -3.68
C ALA A 208 -15.91 10.65 -4.05
N GLY A 209 -14.71 11.24 -4.12
CA GLY A 209 -14.45 12.66 -4.39
C GLY A 209 -14.30 13.00 -5.86
#